data_AF-A0A5K1FLN0-F1
#
_entry.id   AF-A0A5K1FLN0-F1
#
_cell.length_a   1.000
_cell.length_b   1.000
_cell.length_c   1.000
_cell.angle_alpha   90.00
_cell.angle_beta   90.00
_cell.angle_gamma   90.00
#
_symmetry.space_group_name_H-M   'P 1'
#
loop_
_entity.id
_entity.type
_entity.pdbx_description
1 polymer ?
#
loop_
_entity_poly.entity_id
_entity_poly.type
_entity_poly.pdbx_seq_one_letter_code
_entity_poly.pdbx_strand_id
1 'polypeptide(L)' 'ELSRFIAAGKLHCKIDKVAGVLETNRPDAKNALYQSTIKQGDFLLNRIQKLSRVIDL' A
#
# COMPACT_ATOMS: atom_id res chain seq x y z
N GLU A 1 14.44 2.56 -20.21
CA GLU A 1 14.81 1.62 -19.12
C GLU A 1 14.26 1.99 -17.74
N LEU A 2 14.28 3.27 -17.31
CA LEU A 2 13.71 3.68 -16.01
C LEU A 2 12.23 3.32 -15.80
N SER A 3 11.41 3.40 -16.84
CA SER A 3 9.99 3.03 -16.79
C SER A 3 9.75 1.58 -16.36
N ARG A 4 10.64 0.65 -16.73
CA ARG A 4 10.55 -0.77 -16.34
C ARG A 4 10.90 -0.97 -14.87
N PHE A 5 11.87 -0.23 -14.34
CA PHE A 5 12.27 -0.31 -12.93
C PHE A 5 11.22 0.32 -11.99
N ILE A 6 10.53 1.35 -12.47
CA ILE A 6 9.39 1.96 -11.78
C ILE A 6 8.17 1.03 -11.81
N ALA A 7 7.84 0.44 -12.96
CA ALA A 7 6.75 -0.53 -13.08
C ALA A 7 6.99 -1.80 -12.25
N ALA A 8 8.25 -2.21 -12.11
CA ALA A 8 8.65 -3.33 -11.24
C ALA A 8 8.69 -2.98 -9.74
N GLY A 9 8.39 -1.73 -9.36
CA GLY A 9 8.38 -1.28 -7.97
C GLY A 9 9.74 -1.27 -7.28
N LYS A 10 10.84 -1.48 -8.03
CA LYS A 10 12.22 -1.46 -7.49
C LYS A 10 12.77 -0.05 -7.33
N LEU A 11 12.17 0.93 -8.00
CA LEU A 11 12.49 2.35 -7.89
C LEU A 11 11.21 3.11 -7.52
N HIS A 12 11.17 3.71 -6.33
CA HIS A 12 10.02 4.51 -5.86
C HIS A 12 10.06 5.91 -6.46
N CYS A 13 9.85 5.99 -7.77
CA CYS A 13 9.85 7.24 -8.53
C CYS A 13 8.66 7.24 -9.48
N LYS A 14 7.95 8.36 -9.57
CA LYS A 14 6.88 8.55 -10.56
C LYS A 14 7.43 9.43 -11.68
N ILE A 15 7.29 8.99 -12.93
CA ILE A 15 7.64 9.82 -14.09
C ILE A 15 6.43 10.68 -14.40
N ASP A 16 6.57 12.00 -14.31
CA ASP A 16 5.63 12.94 -14.90
C ASP A 16 6.13 13.33 -16.30
N LYS A 17 5.47 12.81 -17.33
CA LYS A 17 5.82 13.06 -18.73
C LYS A 17 5.40 14.47 -19.20
N VAL A 18 4.45 15.12 -18.51
CA VAL A 18 3.93 16.45 -18.89
C VAL A 18 4.87 17.54 -18.37
N ALA A 19 5.33 17.40 -17.12
CA ALA A 19 6.29 18.32 -16.53
C ALA A 19 7.76 18.00 -16.89
N GLY A 20 8.04 16.79 -17.39
CA GLY A 20 9.41 16.33 -17.68
C GLY A 20 10.24 16.07 -16.42
N VAL A 21 9.59 15.93 -15.25
CA VAL A 21 10.24 15.77 -13.94
C VAL A 21 10.05 14.35 -13.42
N LEU A 22 11.07 13.84 -12.73
CA LEU A 22 11.03 12.60 -11.96
C LEU A 22 10.74 12.96 -10.50
N GLU A 23 9.55 12.61 -10.01
CA GLU A 23 9.21 12.75 -8.60
C GLU A 23 9.64 11.47 -7.84
N THR A 24 10.68 11.60 -7.02
CA THR A 24 11.09 10.56 -6.08
C THR A 24 10.19 10.61 -4.85
N ASN A 25 9.19 9.72 -4.80
CA ASN A 25 8.45 9.49 -3.58
C ASN A 25 9.26 8.54 -2.70
N ARG A 26 10.08 9.08 -1.79
CA ARG A 26 10.75 8.25 -0.78
C ARG A 26 9.65 7.66 0.11
N PRO A 27 9.39 6.34 0.08
CA PRO A 27 8.35 5.78 0.93
C PRO A 27 8.80 5.96 2.37
N ASP A 28 8.13 6.86 3.08
CA ASP A 28 8.39 7.08 4.50
C ASP A 28 8.15 5.77 5.26
N ALA A 29 9.14 5.34 6.04
CA ALA A 29 9.06 4.11 6.82
C ALA A 29 7.81 4.08 7.73
N LYS A 30 7.37 5.25 8.21
CA LYS A 30 6.11 5.40 8.97
C LYS A 30 4.87 5.11 8.14
N ASN A 31 4.81 5.55 6.88
CA ASN A 31 3.64 5.33 6.03
C ASN A 31 3.54 3.85 5.63
N ALA A 32 4.67 3.18 5.40
CA ALA A 32 4.72 1.74 5.19
C ALA A 32 4.22 0.97 6.44
N LEU A 33 4.68 1.37 7.63
CA LEU A 33 4.23 0.76 8.89
C LEU A 33 2.73 0.96 9.10
N TYR A 34 2.24 2.20 8.88
CA TYR A 34 0.82 2.54 8.98
C TYR A 34 -0.04 1.67 8.06
N GLN A 35 0.32 1.57 6.78
CA GLN A 35 -0.41 0.73 5.82
C GLN A 35 -0.42 -0.75 6.21
N SER A 36 0.69 -1.27 6.72
CA SER A 36 0.76 -2.65 7.23
C SER A 36 -0.17 -2.86 8.43
N THR A 37 -0.17 -1.94 9.39
CA THR A 37 -1.02 -2.01 10.57
C THR A 37 -2.50 -1.95 10.21
N ILE A 38 -2.90 -1.05 9.30
CA ILE A 38 -4.29 -0.96 8.82
C ILE A 38 -4.73 -2.27 8.15
N LYS A 39 -3.89 -2.84 7.28
CA LYS A 39 -4.19 -4.10 6.60
C LYS A 39 -4.34 -5.28 7.58
N GLN A 40 -3.49 -5.35 8.60
CA GLN A 40 -3.62 -6.36 9.65
C GLN A 40 -4.88 -6.16 10.50
N GLY A 41 -5.24 -4.90 10.80
CA GLY A 41 -6.46 -4.54 11.50
C GLY A 41 -7.72 -4.96 10.74
N ASP A 42 -7.79 -4.68 9.43
CA ASP A 42 -8.92 -5.08 8.58
C ASP A 42 -9.09 -6.60 8.50
N PHE A 43 -7.98 -7.35 8.45
CA PHE A 43 -8.02 -8.82 8.49
C PHE A 43 -8.61 -9.34 9.81
N LEU A 44 -8.24 -8.74 10.94
CA LEU A 44 -8.80 -9.10 12.24
C LEU A 44 -10.28 -8.77 12.31
N LEU A 45 -10.67 -7.58 11.86
CA LEU A 45 -12.06 -7.13 11.88
C LEU A 45 -12.96 -8.06 11.06
N ASN A 46 -12.51 -8.44 9.86
CA ASN A 46 -13.20 -9.41 9.01
C ASN A 46 -13.41 -10.77 9.69
N ARG A 47 -12.41 -11.24 10.46
CA ARG A 47 -12.53 -12.50 11.21
C ARG A 47 -13.53 -12.39 12.36
N ILE A 48 -13.49 -11.29 13.11
CA ILE A 48 -14.44 -11.04 14.21
C ILE A 48 -15.86 -10.92 13.66
N GLN A 49 -16.05 -10.18 12.57
CA GLN A 49 -17.36 -10.01 11.94
C GLN A 49 -17.93 -11.34 11.43
N LYS A 50 -17.09 -12.22 10.86
CA LYS A 50 -17.50 -13.58 10.47
C LYS A 50 -17.90 -14.43 11.68
N LEU A 51 -17.16 -14.34 12.79
CA LEU A 51 -17.49 -15.06 14.02
C LEU A 51 -18.79 -14.56 14.65
N SER A 52 -19.01 -13.24 14.73
CA SER A 52 -20.26 -12.65 15.26
C SER A 52 -21.47 -13.19 14.51
N ARG A 53 -21.44 -13.20 13.17
CA ARG A 53 -22.54 -13.73 12.34
C ARG A 53 -22.87 -15.20 12.60
N VAL A 54 -21.91 -16.00 13.05
CA VAL A 54 -22.12 -17.43 13.36
C VAL A 54 -22.68 -17.60 14.78
N ILE A 55 -22.37 -16.69 15.70
CA ILE A 55 -22.85 -16.72 17.08
C ILE A 55 -24.27 -16.16 17.19
N ASP A 56 -24.62 -15.17 16.35
CA ASP A 56 -25.95 -14.56 16.30
C ASP A 56 -27.01 -15.44 15.58
N LEU A 57 -26.65 -16.68 15.20
CA LEU A 57 -27.49 -17.65 14.48
C LEU A 57 -27.76 -18.88 15.37
#